data_AF-A0A846G710-F1
#
_entry.id   AF-A0A846G710-F1
#
_cell.length_a   1.000
_cell.length_b   1.000
_cell.length_c   1.000
_cell.angle_alpha   90.00
_cell.angle_beta   90.00
_cell.angle_gamma   90.00
#
_symmetry.space_group_name_H-M   'P 1'
#
loop_
_entity.id
_entity.type
_entity.pdbx_description
1 polymer ?
#
loop_
_entity_poly.entity_id
_entity_poly.type
_entity_poly.pdbx_seq_one_letter_code
_entity_poly.pdbx_strand_id
1 'polypeptide(L)'
;MAKKKHNREKQAEVLRRTQAQRKEQKKEQVLKAIQEILAQKKSLTFANIAKVAGCSVSYLYKWDEIKVYIHELQHQENTQLNSLEEVEAKPHSLKTLHEVARQRIKNLEAEVKALKEQNELLRGHVVEIYELRDECDRLRKQLRELINSQHSSSKVIPIQTPLNDKKVSTSRPELEETPEKIIDLIQDMGLNMGTKLKKEISNRDPQKVRLAIEAFQQYQANHHINSQEACLLTMIRSEAQPNTSNEGFKPISNPRKNIVSEESNPELLTLEQLKQLSSIFDSNYEK
;
A
#
# COMPACT_ATOMS: atom_id res chain seq x y z
N MET A 1 20.73 48.86 42.07
CA MET A 1 20.71 47.76 41.06
C MET A 1 20.25 48.19 39.65
N ALA A 2 19.49 49.28 39.47
CA ALA A 2 18.98 49.71 38.16
C ALA A 2 20.06 50.13 37.12
N LYS A 3 21.10 50.88 37.52
CA LYS A 3 22.17 51.34 36.62
C LYS A 3 22.96 50.20 35.95
N LYS A 4 23.17 49.06 36.63
CA LYS A 4 23.89 47.89 36.09
C LYS A 4 23.06 47.11 35.06
N LYS A 5 21.73 47.07 35.22
CA LYS A 5 20.82 46.47 34.22
C LYS A 5 20.76 47.32 32.93
N HIS A 6 20.65 48.63 33.05
CA HIS A 6 20.61 49.54 31.90
C HIS A 6 21.89 49.52 31.05
N ASN A 7 23.07 49.36 31.68
CA ASN A 7 24.33 49.25 30.94
C ASN A 7 24.48 47.90 30.19
N ARG A 8 23.98 46.81 30.79
CA ARG A 8 23.90 45.49 30.13
C ARG A 8 22.97 45.50 28.91
N GLU A 9 21.85 46.19 29.03
CA GLU A 9 20.87 46.31 27.94
C GLU A 9 21.42 47.10 26.76
N LYS A 10 22.09 48.22 27.02
CA LYS A 10 22.81 48.99 25.98
C LYS A 10 23.92 48.18 25.30
N GLN A 11 24.70 47.43 26.07
CA GLN A 11 25.73 46.53 25.50
C GLN A 11 25.12 45.42 24.64
N ALA A 12 24.02 44.81 25.10
CA ALA A 12 23.31 43.79 24.33
C ALA A 12 22.71 44.35 23.03
N GLU A 13 22.22 45.58 23.06
CA GLU A 13 21.68 46.26 21.88
C GLU A 13 22.78 46.57 20.85
N VAL A 14 23.93 47.07 21.29
CA VAL A 14 25.09 47.27 20.41
C VAL A 14 25.51 45.96 19.75
N LEU A 15 25.60 44.87 20.52
CA LEU A 15 25.93 43.54 19.98
C LEU A 15 24.90 43.06 18.94
N ARG A 16 23.60 43.25 19.21
CA ARG A 16 22.53 42.91 18.24
C ARG A 16 22.65 43.71 16.96
N ARG A 17 22.91 45.03 17.06
CA ARG A 17 23.10 45.91 15.90
C ARG A 17 24.32 45.51 15.08
N THR A 18 25.47 45.24 15.72
CA THR A 18 26.67 44.77 15.03
C THR A 18 26.46 43.41 14.36
N GLN A 19 25.73 42.49 14.99
CA GLN A 19 25.38 41.20 14.39
C GLN A 19 24.45 41.34 13.19
N ALA A 20 23.43 42.20 13.28
CA ALA A 20 22.53 42.51 12.18
C ALA A 20 23.29 43.11 10.99
N GLN A 21 24.18 44.08 11.24
CA GLN A 21 25.00 44.70 10.21
C GLN A 21 25.92 43.69 9.52
N ARG A 22 26.56 42.79 10.27
CA ARG A 22 27.38 41.71 9.68
C ARG A 22 26.56 40.74 8.83
N LYS A 23 25.32 40.44 9.25
CA LYS A 23 24.39 39.60 8.49
C LYS A 23 24.06 40.26 7.14
N GLU A 24 23.73 41.54 7.17
CA GLU A 24 23.38 42.33 5.98
C GLU A 24 24.56 42.47 5.01
N GLN A 25 25.74 42.83 5.51
CA GLN A 25 26.96 42.89 4.70
C GLN A 25 27.28 41.55 4.01
N LYS A 26 27.09 40.43 4.72
CA LYS A 26 27.29 39.10 4.13
C LYS A 26 26.21 38.76 3.09
N LYS A 27 24.97 39.20 3.29
CA LYS A 27 23.89 39.05 2.30
C LYS A 27 24.22 39.79 1.01
N GLU A 28 24.67 41.03 1.12
CA GLU A 28 25.09 41.84 -0.04
C GLU A 28 26.28 41.22 -0.77
N GLN A 29 27.27 40.68 -0.05
CA GLN A 29 28.41 39.97 -0.65
C GLN A 29 27.96 38.75 -1.47
N VAL A 30 26.99 37.98 -0.96
CA VAL A 30 26.44 36.83 -1.69
C VAL A 30 25.70 37.28 -2.95
N LEU A 31 24.90 38.35 -2.88
CA LEU A 31 24.20 38.88 -4.05
C LEU A 31 25.18 39.37 -5.13
N LYS A 32 26.26 40.06 -4.74
CA LYS A 32 27.33 40.47 -5.67
C LYS A 32 28.02 39.27 -6.29
N ALA A 33 28.33 38.23 -5.51
CA ALA A 33 28.93 37.00 -6.02
C ALA A 33 28.03 36.29 -7.05
N ILE A 34 26.71 36.29 -6.84
CA ILE A 34 25.75 35.76 -7.80
C ILE A 34 25.81 36.55 -9.11
N GLN A 35 25.82 37.87 -9.06
CA GLN A 35 25.93 38.72 -10.25
C GLN A 35 27.25 38.49 -11.00
N GLU A 36 28.37 38.32 -10.29
CA GLU A 36 29.66 38.01 -10.90
C GLU A 36 29.66 36.64 -11.61
N ILE A 37 29.02 35.63 -11.02
CA ILE A 37 28.90 34.29 -11.61
C ILE A 37 28.06 34.33 -12.89
N LEU A 38 26.94 35.07 -12.86
CA LEU A 38 26.09 35.28 -14.03
C LEU A 38 26.84 36.02 -15.14
N ALA A 39 27.59 37.07 -14.80
CA ALA A 39 28.41 37.81 -15.78
C ALA A 39 29.49 36.93 -16.41
N GLN A 40 30.05 35.98 -15.65
CA GLN A 40 31.05 35.02 -16.13
C GLN A 40 30.45 33.80 -16.84
N LYS A 41 29.12 33.70 -16.94
CA LYS A 41 28.39 32.53 -17.50
C LYS A 41 28.85 31.19 -16.89
N LYS A 42 29.23 31.19 -15.62
CA LYS A 42 29.63 29.98 -14.89
C LYS A 42 28.39 29.33 -14.27
N SER A 43 28.46 28.01 -14.02
CA SER A 43 27.34 27.28 -13.43
C SER A 43 26.93 27.86 -12.08
N LEU A 44 25.66 28.27 -11.97
CA LEU A 44 25.09 28.86 -10.77
C LEU A 44 24.80 27.77 -9.72
N THR A 45 25.84 27.26 -9.07
CA THR A 45 25.73 26.27 -8.00
C THR A 45 26.01 26.89 -6.63
N PHE A 46 25.39 26.36 -5.57
CA PHE A 46 25.63 26.81 -4.19
C PHE A 46 27.11 26.73 -3.80
N ALA A 47 27.85 25.75 -4.31
CA ALA A 47 29.29 25.61 -4.07
C ALA A 47 30.10 26.75 -4.72
N ASN A 48 29.76 27.12 -5.96
CA ASN A 48 30.43 28.21 -6.67
C ASN A 48 30.15 29.56 -6.00
N ILE A 49 28.89 29.79 -5.63
CA ILE A 49 28.48 31.02 -4.92
C ILE A 49 29.21 31.13 -3.57
N ALA A 50 29.28 30.03 -2.81
CA ALA A 50 29.98 29.99 -1.53
C ALA A 50 31.47 30.34 -1.66
N LYS A 51 32.13 29.81 -2.71
CA LYS A 51 33.54 30.05 -3.00
C LYS A 51 33.82 31.52 -3.36
N VAL A 52 32.97 32.13 -4.19
CA VAL A 52 33.13 33.53 -4.61
C VAL A 52 32.76 34.50 -3.49
N ALA A 53 31.70 34.23 -2.75
CA ALA A 53 31.25 35.08 -1.63
C ALA A 53 32.08 34.91 -0.34
N GLY A 54 32.98 33.93 -0.28
CA GLY A 54 33.78 33.62 0.91
C GLY A 54 32.92 33.23 2.12
N CYS A 55 31.90 32.40 1.89
CA CYS A 55 31.04 31.85 2.94
C CYS A 55 30.91 30.32 2.80
N SER A 56 30.43 29.63 3.84
CA SER A 56 30.18 28.19 3.73
C SER A 56 28.85 27.91 3.03
N VAL A 57 28.77 26.76 2.36
CA VAL A 57 27.53 26.30 1.69
C VAL A 57 26.37 26.23 2.70
N SER A 58 26.61 25.70 3.90
CA SER A 58 25.61 25.64 4.97
C SER A 58 25.10 27.03 5.40
N TYR A 59 25.92 28.07 5.26
CA TYR A 59 25.53 29.44 5.58
C TYR A 59 24.54 30.01 4.55
N LEU A 60 24.67 29.63 3.26
CA LEU A 60 23.69 29.99 2.23
C LEU A 60 22.32 29.36 2.50
N TYR A 61 22.30 28.10 2.94
CA TYR A 61 21.05 27.41 3.32
C TYR A 61 20.38 27.96 4.57
N LYS A 62 21.08 28.76 5.39
CA LYS A 62 20.49 29.42 6.56
C LYS A 62 19.55 30.57 6.18
N TRP A 63 19.64 31.08 4.95
CA TRP A 63 18.84 32.20 4.48
C TRP A 63 17.91 31.75 3.34
N ASP A 64 16.66 31.46 3.69
CA ASP A 64 15.67 30.95 2.75
C ASP A 64 15.47 31.88 1.55
N GLU A 65 15.53 33.19 1.76
CA GLU A 65 15.44 34.20 0.69
C GLU A 65 16.50 34.00 -0.41
N ILE A 66 17.75 33.74 -0.02
CA ILE A 66 18.84 33.52 -0.98
C ILE A 66 18.65 32.17 -1.69
N LYS A 67 18.22 31.15 -0.96
CA LYS A 67 17.97 29.83 -1.51
C LYS A 67 16.88 29.88 -2.60
N VAL A 68 15.76 30.55 -2.32
CA VAL A 68 14.67 30.73 -3.28
C VAL A 68 15.17 31.48 -4.51
N TYR A 69 15.91 32.58 -4.31
CA TYR A 69 16.46 33.38 -5.41
C TYR A 69 17.41 32.58 -6.32
N ILE A 70 18.32 31.78 -5.74
CA ILE A 70 19.23 30.94 -6.51
C ILE A 70 18.46 29.88 -7.33
N HIS A 71 17.45 29.25 -6.73
CA HIS A 71 16.65 28.25 -7.44
C HIS A 71 15.84 28.86 -8.59
N GLU A 72 15.30 30.06 -8.40
CA GLU A 72 14.59 30.79 -9.46
C GLU A 72 15.52 31.08 -10.65
N LEU A 73 16.73 31.57 -10.38
CA LEU A 73 17.74 31.81 -11.42
C LEU A 73 18.17 30.51 -12.13
N GLN A 74 18.40 29.42 -11.39
CA GLN A 74 18.70 28.11 -11.99
C GLN A 74 17.56 27.61 -12.89
N HIS A 75 16.32 27.83 -12.46
CA HIS A 75 15.15 27.43 -13.25
C HIS A 75 15.03 28.26 -14.54
N GLN A 76 15.31 29.56 -14.48
CA GLN A 76 15.37 30.42 -15.66
C GLN A 76 16.46 29.97 -16.64
N GLU A 77 17.67 29.67 -16.16
CA GLU A 77 18.76 29.15 -17.02
C GLU A 77 18.37 27.82 -17.68
N ASN A 78 17.83 26.87 -16.92
CA ASN A 78 17.43 25.57 -17.45
C ASN A 78 16.28 25.69 -18.47
N THR A 79 15.31 26.56 -18.21
CA THR A 79 14.18 26.76 -19.13
C THR A 79 14.64 27.40 -20.45
N GLN A 80 15.60 28.33 -20.39
CA GLN A 80 16.17 28.97 -21.59
C GLN A 80 17.13 28.07 -22.37
N LEU A 81 17.92 27.23 -21.70
CA LEU A 81 18.81 26.26 -22.35
C LEU A 81 18.03 25.14 -23.04
N ASN A 82 16.95 24.65 -22.41
CA ASN A 82 16.11 23.60 -22.98
C ASN A 82 15.27 24.06 -24.18
N SER A 83 15.16 25.37 -24.45
CA SER A 83 14.41 25.88 -25.60
C SER A 83 15.26 26.08 -26.87
N LEU A 84 16.58 25.85 -26.82
CA LEU A 84 17.50 26.17 -27.93
C LEU A 84 18.29 24.98 -28.48
N GLU A 85 18.31 23.83 -27.80
CA GLU A 85 18.80 22.59 -28.39
C GLU A 85 17.64 21.83 -29.04
N GLU A 86 17.24 22.29 -30.22
CA GLU A 86 16.59 21.43 -31.20
C GLU A 86 17.66 20.42 -31.67
N VAL A 87 17.91 19.39 -30.86
CA VAL A 87 18.76 18.27 -31.25
C VAL A 87 18.09 17.64 -32.46
N GLU A 88 18.61 17.92 -33.66
CA GLU A 88 18.16 17.26 -34.89
C GLU A 88 18.10 15.76 -34.61
N ALA A 89 16.88 15.24 -34.54
CA ALA A 89 16.66 13.89 -34.12
C ALA A 89 17.26 12.97 -35.19
N LYS A 90 18.42 12.38 -34.88
CA LYS A 90 19.11 11.44 -35.76
C LYS A 90 18.07 10.39 -36.22
N PRO A 91 18.03 10.02 -37.52
CA PRO A 91 16.96 9.20 -38.09
C PRO A 91 16.78 7.84 -37.38
N HIS A 92 17.85 7.33 -36.76
CA HIS A 92 17.83 6.11 -35.95
C HIS A 92 17.05 6.27 -34.63
N SER A 93 17.10 7.45 -33.99
CA SER A 93 16.37 7.74 -32.75
C SER A 93 14.87 7.82 -33.00
N LEU A 94 14.44 8.51 -34.06
CA LEU A 94 13.02 8.60 -34.44
C LEU A 94 12.43 7.24 -34.81
N LYS A 95 13.16 6.42 -35.58
CA LYS A 95 12.71 5.09 -35.94
C LYS A 95 12.55 4.18 -34.71
N THR A 96 13.49 4.26 -33.78
CA THR A 96 13.43 3.51 -32.51
C THR A 96 12.27 3.99 -31.66
N LEU A 97 12.07 5.30 -31.53
CA LEU A 97 10.94 5.88 -30.80
C LEU A 97 9.60 5.47 -31.40
N HIS A 98 9.50 5.46 -32.73
CA HIS A 98 8.31 5.02 -33.45
C HIS A 98 8.02 3.52 -33.23
N GLU A 99 9.06 2.67 -33.25
CA GLU A 99 8.92 1.24 -32.97
C GLU A 99 8.43 1.02 -31.53
N VAL A 100 9.03 1.70 -30.55
CA VAL A 100 8.63 1.64 -29.14
C VAL A 100 7.19 2.13 -28.95
N ALA A 101 6.84 3.26 -29.58
CA ALA A 101 5.48 3.81 -29.53
C ALA A 101 4.47 2.82 -30.14
N ARG A 102 4.79 2.20 -31.28
CA ARG A 102 3.95 1.20 -31.94
C ARG A 102 3.75 -0.05 -31.08
N GLN A 103 4.82 -0.53 -30.44
CA GLN A 103 4.73 -1.64 -29.48
C GLN A 103 3.85 -1.27 -28.28
N ARG A 104 3.99 -0.05 -27.75
CA ARG A 104 3.15 0.43 -26.65
C ARG A 104 1.68 0.48 -27.04
N ILE A 105 1.36 1.00 -28.22
CA ILE A 105 -0.01 1.04 -28.76
C ILE A 105 -0.57 -0.37 -28.86
N LYS A 106 0.17 -1.30 -29.46
CA LYS A 106 -0.27 -2.70 -29.60
C LYS A 106 -0.55 -3.36 -28.24
N ASN A 107 0.32 -3.13 -27.26
CA ASN A 107 0.13 -3.67 -25.91
C ASN A 107 -1.12 -3.08 -25.23
N LEU A 108 -1.34 -1.77 -25.36
CA LEU A 108 -2.52 -1.10 -24.84
C LEU A 108 -3.81 -1.58 -25.52
N GLU A 109 -3.80 -1.80 -26.83
CA GLU A 109 -4.95 -2.35 -27.56
C GLU A 109 -5.29 -3.77 -27.11
N ALA A 110 -4.26 -4.61 -26.88
CA ALA A 110 -4.45 -5.96 -26.34
C ALA A 110 -5.02 -5.93 -24.92
N GLU A 111 -4.55 -5.03 -24.06
CA GLU A 111 -5.07 -4.83 -22.70
C GLU A 111 -6.53 -4.37 -22.73
N VAL A 112 -6.87 -3.38 -23.57
CA VAL A 112 -8.25 -2.92 -23.75
C VAL A 112 -9.15 -4.06 -24.22
N LYS A 113 -8.68 -4.89 -25.14
CA LYS A 113 -9.43 -6.06 -25.61
C LYS A 113 -9.69 -7.06 -24.48
N ALA A 114 -8.66 -7.42 -23.72
CA ALA A 114 -8.79 -8.34 -22.58
C ALA A 114 -9.72 -7.79 -21.50
N LEU A 115 -9.64 -6.49 -21.19
CA LEU A 115 -10.54 -5.84 -20.23
C LEU A 115 -11.99 -5.81 -20.72
N LYS A 116 -12.22 -5.65 -22.03
CA LYS A 116 -13.57 -5.74 -22.61
C LYS A 116 -14.13 -7.16 -22.49
N GLU A 117 -13.34 -8.18 -22.79
CA GLU A 117 -13.74 -9.58 -22.64
C GLU A 117 -14.09 -9.92 -21.18
N GLN A 118 -13.28 -9.44 -20.22
CA GLN A 118 -13.59 -9.59 -18.80
C GLN A 118 -14.89 -8.88 -18.40
N ASN A 119 -15.14 -7.68 -18.91
CA ASN A 119 -16.38 -6.94 -18.65
C ASN A 119 -17.61 -7.67 -19.20
N GLU A 120 -17.54 -8.23 -20.41
CA GLU A 120 -18.66 -9.00 -20.97
C GLU A 120 -18.96 -10.25 -20.15
N LEU A 121 -17.91 -10.95 -19.67
CA LEU A 121 -18.09 -12.11 -18.80
C LEU A 121 -18.73 -11.71 -17.46
N LEU A 122 -18.24 -10.65 -16.82
CA LEU A 122 -18.82 -10.13 -15.58
C LEU A 122 -20.28 -9.70 -15.79
N ARG A 123 -20.59 -9.06 -16.92
CA ARG A 123 -21.95 -8.69 -17.27
C ARG A 123 -22.86 -9.92 -17.39
N GLY A 124 -22.37 -11.01 -17.98
CA GLY A 124 -23.06 -12.29 -18.02
C GLY A 124 -23.37 -12.83 -16.61
N HIS A 125 -22.36 -12.88 -15.73
CA HIS A 125 -22.54 -13.32 -14.34
C HIS A 125 -23.55 -12.45 -13.58
N VAL A 126 -23.53 -11.13 -13.80
CA VAL A 126 -24.49 -10.22 -13.16
C VAL A 126 -25.92 -10.53 -13.59
N VAL A 127 -26.15 -10.82 -14.87
CA VAL A 127 -27.48 -11.23 -15.37
C VAL A 127 -27.93 -12.52 -14.68
N GLU A 128 -27.07 -13.53 -14.61
CA GLU A 128 -27.37 -14.80 -13.95
C GLU A 128 -27.73 -14.60 -12.46
N ILE A 129 -27.00 -13.74 -11.74
CA ILE A 129 -27.30 -13.41 -10.34
C ILE A 129 -28.69 -12.77 -10.21
N TYR A 130 -29.07 -11.88 -11.12
CA TYR A 130 -30.41 -11.26 -11.07
C TYR A 130 -31.51 -12.30 -11.34
N GLU A 131 -31.33 -13.19 -12.31
CA GLU A 131 -32.29 -14.27 -12.59
C GLU A 131 -32.45 -15.21 -11.38
N LEU A 132 -31.34 -15.61 -10.76
CA LEU A 132 -31.36 -16.44 -9.55
C LEU A 132 -32.03 -15.74 -8.37
N ARG A 133 -31.80 -14.43 -8.22
CA ARG A 133 -32.43 -13.62 -7.17
C ARG A 133 -33.94 -13.56 -7.38
N ASP A 134 -34.40 -13.32 -8.60
CA ASP A 134 -35.81 -13.26 -8.94
C ASP A 134 -36.52 -14.60 -8.67
N GLU A 135 -35.88 -15.72 -9.02
CA GLU A 135 -36.41 -17.05 -8.73
C GLU A 135 -36.42 -17.34 -7.22
N CYS A 136 -35.38 -16.95 -6.48
CA CYS A 136 -35.38 -17.04 -5.02
C CYS A 136 -36.53 -16.24 -4.40
N ASP A 137 -36.78 -15.02 -4.89
CA ASP A 137 -37.86 -14.16 -4.41
C ASP A 137 -39.24 -14.75 -4.75
N ARG A 138 -39.38 -15.37 -5.94
CA ARG A 138 -40.58 -16.12 -6.33
C ARG A 138 -40.83 -17.31 -5.41
N LEU A 139 -39.82 -18.16 -5.19
CA LEU A 139 -39.92 -19.33 -4.31
C LEU A 139 -40.25 -18.92 -2.86
N ARG A 140 -39.65 -17.82 -2.38
CA ARG A 140 -39.97 -17.24 -1.05
C ARG A 140 -41.42 -16.76 -0.97
N LYS A 141 -41.98 -16.18 -2.04
CA LYS A 141 -43.41 -15.81 -2.09
C LYS A 141 -44.30 -17.06 -2.02
N GLN A 142 -44.00 -18.09 -2.82
CA GLN A 142 -44.75 -19.35 -2.80
C GLN A 142 -44.71 -20.05 -1.42
N LEU A 143 -43.55 -20.08 -0.77
CA LEU A 143 -43.43 -20.61 0.59
C LEU A 143 -44.28 -19.83 1.59
N ARG A 144 -44.30 -18.50 1.51
CA ARG A 144 -45.16 -17.67 2.37
C ARG A 144 -46.65 -17.95 2.14
N GLU A 145 -47.07 -18.10 0.89
CA GLU A 145 -48.46 -18.43 0.55
C GLU A 145 -48.86 -19.83 1.05
N LEU A 146 -47.99 -20.83 0.90
CA LEU A 146 -48.21 -22.18 1.44
C LEU A 146 -48.33 -22.18 2.97
N ILE A 147 -47.44 -21.50 3.67
CA ILE A 147 -47.50 -21.35 5.12
C ILE A 147 -48.81 -20.67 5.53
N ASN A 148 -49.17 -19.56 4.88
CA ASN A 148 -50.40 -18.81 5.19
C ASN A 148 -51.69 -19.61 4.89
N SER A 149 -51.70 -20.39 3.81
CA SER A 149 -52.83 -21.27 3.45
C SER A 149 -52.96 -22.46 4.39
N GLN A 150 -51.86 -23.02 4.87
CA GLN A 150 -51.87 -24.10 5.86
C GLN A 150 -52.38 -23.63 7.23
N HIS A 151 -52.06 -22.39 7.63
CA HIS A 151 -52.61 -21.79 8.85
C HIS A 151 -54.11 -21.43 8.76
N SER A 152 -54.66 -21.26 7.55
CA SER A 152 -56.09 -20.92 7.34
C SER A 152 -56.99 -22.13 7.05
N SER A 153 -56.42 -23.30 6.72
CA SER A 153 -57.13 -24.56 6.45
C SER A 153 -57.33 -25.45 7.70
N SER A 154 -56.77 -25.07 8.86
CA SER A 154 -56.89 -25.85 10.10
C SER A 154 -58.28 -25.74 10.77
N LYS A 155 -59.28 -26.40 10.20
CA LYS A 155 -60.39 -27.00 10.98
C LYS A 155 -59.89 -28.32 11.58
N VAL A 156 -58.86 -28.25 12.42
CA VAL A 156 -58.39 -29.39 13.20
C VAL A 156 -58.86 -29.18 14.63
N ILE A 157 -59.76 -30.04 15.08
CA ILE A 157 -60.29 -30.07 16.44
C ILE A 157 -59.14 -30.46 17.39
N PRO A 158 -58.84 -29.68 18.45
CA PRO A 158 -57.82 -30.07 19.41
C PRO A 158 -58.38 -31.17 20.33
N ILE A 159 -57.91 -32.41 20.17
CA ILE A 159 -58.09 -33.44 21.20
C ILE A 159 -57.01 -33.21 22.25
N GLN A 160 -57.41 -32.68 23.41
CA GLN A 160 -56.53 -32.54 24.56
C GLN A 160 -56.25 -33.93 25.16
N THR A 161 -54.98 -34.33 25.15
CA THR A 161 -54.46 -35.42 25.98
C THR A 161 -53.40 -34.86 26.92
N PRO A 162 -53.37 -35.27 28.21
CA PRO A 162 -52.41 -34.75 29.16
C PRO A 162 -51.08 -35.50 29.08
N LEU A 163 -49.99 -34.72 29.14
CA LEU A 163 -48.60 -35.08 29.48
C LEU A 163 -47.99 -36.32 28.78
N ASN A 164 -46.93 -36.14 28.00
CA ASN A 164 -45.56 -35.97 28.49
C ASN A 164 -44.56 -36.03 27.31
N ASP A 165 -43.50 -35.23 27.41
CA ASP A 165 -42.21 -35.35 26.72
C ASP A 165 -42.10 -35.26 25.17
N LYS A 166 -41.29 -34.26 24.77
CA LYS A 166 -40.42 -34.16 23.57
C LYS A 166 -41.02 -33.63 22.25
N LYS A 167 -40.41 -32.48 21.85
CA LYS A 167 -40.10 -32.02 20.47
C LYS A 167 -41.33 -31.61 19.62
N VAL A 168 -41.39 -30.49 18.90
CA VAL A 168 -40.37 -29.70 18.20
C VAL A 168 -40.91 -28.26 18.15
N SER A 169 -40.20 -27.32 18.78
CA SER A 169 -40.34 -25.91 18.47
C SER A 169 -39.15 -25.52 17.60
N THR A 170 -39.43 -25.08 16.38
CA THR A 170 -38.45 -24.69 15.38
C THR A 170 -37.86 -23.33 15.74
N SER A 171 -37.02 -23.30 16.77
CA SER A 171 -36.05 -22.24 17.00
C SER A 171 -34.69 -22.92 17.04
N ARG A 172 -33.87 -22.57 16.05
CA ARG A 172 -32.42 -22.83 15.92
C ARG A 172 -31.76 -23.06 17.29
N PRO A 173 -31.00 -24.16 17.53
CA PRO A 173 -30.32 -24.35 18.78
C PRO A 173 -29.16 -23.34 18.84
N GLU A 174 -29.39 -22.22 19.51
CA GLU A 174 -28.31 -21.54 20.23
C GLU A 174 -27.85 -22.53 21.29
N LEU A 175 -26.76 -23.24 20.99
CA LEU A 175 -25.97 -23.85 22.04
C LEU A 175 -25.59 -22.70 22.97
N GLU A 176 -25.99 -22.78 24.24
CA GLU A 176 -25.33 -22.00 25.28
C GLU A 176 -23.86 -22.45 25.30
N GLU A 177 -23.06 -21.69 24.57
CA GLU A 177 -21.61 -21.83 24.46
C GLU A 177 -21.02 -21.10 25.66
N THR A 178 -20.84 -21.85 26.74
CA THR A 178 -20.16 -21.32 27.92
C THR A 178 -18.67 -21.10 27.59
N PRO A 179 -18.05 -20.07 28.17
CA PRO A 179 -16.62 -19.80 27.98
C PRO A 179 -15.73 -20.99 28.36
N GLU A 180 -16.22 -21.90 29.21
CA GLU A 180 -15.57 -23.14 29.61
C GLU A 180 -15.35 -24.10 28.43
N LYS A 181 -16.35 -24.30 27.57
CA LYS A 181 -16.20 -25.15 26.37
C LYS A 181 -15.18 -24.60 25.37
N ILE A 182 -15.06 -23.27 25.31
CA ILE A 182 -14.08 -22.58 24.46
C ILE A 182 -12.67 -22.75 25.04
N ILE A 183 -12.53 -22.73 26.37
CA ILE A 183 -11.26 -22.96 27.05
C ILE A 183 -10.76 -24.38 26.77
N ASP A 184 -11.64 -25.38 26.87
CA ASP A 184 -11.30 -26.78 26.59
C ASP A 184 -10.84 -26.97 25.14
N LEU A 185 -11.56 -26.36 24.18
CA LEU A 185 -11.22 -26.41 22.76
C LEU A 185 -9.84 -25.79 22.46
N ILE A 186 -9.44 -24.74 23.18
CA ILE A 186 -8.11 -24.12 23.03
C ILE A 186 -7.02 -24.99 23.66
N GLN A 187 -7.32 -25.65 24.77
CA GLN A 187 -6.39 -26.56 25.43
C GLN A 187 -6.13 -27.82 24.60
N ASP A 188 -7.17 -28.35 23.94
CA ASP A 188 -7.06 -29.47 22.99
C ASP A 188 -6.18 -29.13 21.77
N MET A 189 -6.08 -27.85 21.39
CA MET A 189 -5.17 -27.37 20.34
C MET A 189 -3.69 -27.25 20.80
N GLY A 190 -3.36 -27.64 22.03
CA GLY A 190 -2.00 -27.62 22.56
C GLY A 190 -1.49 -26.22 22.94
N LEU A 191 -2.38 -25.26 23.13
CA LEU A 191 -2.06 -23.88 23.49
C LEU A 191 -2.10 -23.67 25.00
N ASN A 192 -1.03 -23.10 25.58
CA ASN A 192 -1.04 -22.76 26.99
C ASN A 192 -1.85 -21.48 27.22
N MET A 193 -2.96 -21.62 27.94
CA MET A 193 -3.88 -20.51 28.21
C MET A 193 -3.31 -19.51 29.22
N GLY A 194 -2.60 -18.49 28.73
CA GLY A 194 -2.13 -17.37 29.55
C GLY A 194 -3.28 -16.57 30.20
N THR A 195 -2.99 -15.89 31.30
CA THR A 195 -3.98 -15.10 32.07
C THR A 195 -4.67 -14.00 31.25
N LYS A 196 -3.99 -13.48 30.23
CA LYS A 196 -4.54 -12.46 29.30
C LYS A 196 -5.59 -13.05 28.35
N LEU A 197 -5.36 -14.27 27.86
CA LEU A 197 -6.25 -14.95 26.93
C LEU A 197 -7.54 -15.42 27.63
N LYS A 198 -7.42 -15.97 28.85
CA LYS A 198 -8.59 -16.29 29.70
C LYS A 198 -9.50 -15.09 29.94
N LYS A 199 -8.91 -13.94 30.29
CA LYS A 199 -9.65 -12.68 30.50
C LYS A 199 -10.33 -12.20 29.22
N GLU A 200 -9.67 -12.30 28.07
CA GLU A 200 -10.22 -11.85 26.79
C GLU A 200 -11.41 -12.73 26.34
N ILE A 201 -11.35 -14.04 26.60
CA ILE A 201 -12.44 -15.00 26.30
C ILE A 201 -13.64 -14.76 27.21
N SER A 202 -13.43 -14.51 28.51
CA SER A 202 -14.53 -14.22 29.45
C SER A 202 -15.22 -12.88 29.21
N ASN A 203 -14.51 -11.91 28.62
CA ASN A 203 -15.04 -10.55 28.40
C ASN A 203 -15.74 -10.38 27.04
N ARG A 204 -15.64 -11.36 26.13
CA ARG A 204 -16.18 -11.28 24.77
C ARG A 204 -17.31 -12.27 24.55
N ASP A 205 -18.08 -12.00 23.50
CA ASP A 205 -19.14 -12.89 23.06
C ASP A 205 -18.58 -14.27 22.62
N PRO A 206 -19.06 -15.38 23.21
CA PRO A 206 -18.57 -16.73 22.91
C PRO A 206 -18.55 -17.07 21.42
N GLN A 207 -19.56 -16.64 20.66
CA GLN A 207 -19.67 -16.90 19.22
C GLN A 207 -18.55 -16.20 18.43
N LYS A 208 -18.26 -14.94 18.75
CA LYS A 208 -17.14 -14.20 18.12
C LYS A 208 -15.78 -14.82 18.42
N VAL A 209 -15.59 -15.31 19.65
CA VAL A 209 -14.35 -15.99 20.05
C VAL A 209 -14.19 -17.29 19.25
N ARG A 210 -15.26 -18.05 19.05
CA ARG A 210 -15.26 -19.26 18.23
C ARG A 210 -14.90 -18.97 16.76
N LEU A 211 -15.49 -17.95 16.16
CA LEU A 211 -15.16 -17.53 14.80
C LEU A 211 -13.68 -17.14 14.67
N ALA A 212 -13.13 -16.43 15.67
CA ALA A 212 -11.72 -16.08 15.70
C ALA A 212 -10.81 -17.32 15.86
N ILE A 213 -11.25 -18.33 16.61
CA ILE A 213 -10.53 -19.62 16.71
C ILE A 213 -10.57 -20.37 15.37
N GLU A 214 -11.71 -20.40 14.69
CA GLU A 214 -11.83 -21.05 13.37
C GLU A 214 -10.97 -20.33 12.33
N ALA A 215 -10.96 -18.99 12.34
CA ALA A 215 -10.06 -18.18 11.52
C ALA A 215 -8.59 -18.47 11.82
N PHE A 216 -8.25 -18.64 13.10
CA PHE A 216 -6.91 -18.99 13.54
C PHE A 216 -6.48 -20.38 13.06
N GLN A 217 -7.38 -21.37 13.09
CA GLN A 217 -7.11 -22.72 12.55
C GLN A 217 -6.80 -22.68 11.04
N GLN A 218 -7.58 -21.90 10.27
CA GLN A 218 -7.31 -21.72 8.85
C GLN A 218 -5.99 -20.99 8.58
N TYR A 219 -5.65 -20.01 9.43
CA TYR A 219 -4.40 -19.27 9.33
C TYR A 219 -3.19 -20.17 9.66
N GLN A 220 -3.30 -21.02 10.69
CA GLN A 220 -2.28 -21.99 11.08
C GLN A 220 -1.99 -23.01 9.96
N ALA A 221 -2.99 -23.42 9.19
CA ALA A 221 -2.81 -24.35 8.07
C ALA A 221 -1.87 -23.81 6.97
N ASN A 222 -1.75 -22.48 6.84
CA ASN A 222 -1.01 -21.83 5.76
C ASN A 222 0.25 -21.07 6.23
N HIS A 223 0.44 -20.90 7.54
CA HIS A 223 1.52 -20.08 8.09
C HIS A 223 2.19 -20.73 9.31
N HIS A 224 3.53 -20.68 9.36
CA HIS A 224 4.28 -21.08 10.55
C HIS A 224 4.29 -19.93 11.58
N ILE A 225 3.68 -20.17 12.75
CA ILE A 225 3.48 -19.14 13.78
C ILE A 225 4.39 -19.42 14.98
N ASN A 226 5.35 -18.51 15.23
CA ASN A 226 6.30 -18.63 16.35
C ASN A 226 5.65 -18.46 17.73
N SER A 227 4.57 -17.69 17.83
CA SER A 227 3.81 -17.50 19.07
C SER A 227 2.32 -17.62 18.80
N GLN A 228 1.83 -18.86 18.88
CA GLN A 228 0.45 -19.21 18.58
C GLN A 228 -0.54 -18.52 19.54
N GLU A 229 -0.18 -18.38 20.82
CA GLU A 229 -0.98 -17.68 21.84
C GLU A 229 -1.16 -16.18 21.56
N ALA A 230 -0.10 -15.49 21.17
CA ALA A 230 -0.15 -14.07 20.84
C ALA A 230 -0.94 -13.82 19.56
N CYS A 231 -0.83 -14.75 18.59
CA CYS A 231 -1.60 -14.70 17.35
C CYS A 231 -3.09 -14.88 17.62
N LEU A 232 -3.48 -15.92 18.38
CA LEU A 232 -4.88 -16.16 18.74
C LEU A 232 -5.46 -14.99 19.56
N LEU A 233 -4.72 -14.45 20.52
CA LEU A 233 -5.13 -13.27 21.28
C LEU A 233 -5.38 -12.06 20.37
N THR A 234 -4.56 -11.88 19.34
CA THR A 234 -4.73 -10.79 18.37
C THR A 234 -5.96 -11.01 17.50
N MET A 235 -6.18 -12.26 17.04
CA MET A 235 -7.35 -12.63 16.23
C MET A 235 -8.67 -12.47 16.99
N ILE A 236 -8.71 -12.84 18.27
CA ILE A 236 -9.87 -12.62 19.15
C ILE A 236 -10.13 -11.13 19.35
N ARG A 237 -9.06 -10.31 19.49
CA ARG A 237 -9.21 -8.86 19.65
C ARG A 237 -9.71 -8.17 18.40
N SER A 238 -9.26 -8.61 17.24
CA SER A 238 -9.67 -8.09 15.94
C SER A 238 -10.98 -8.67 15.43
N GLU A 239 -11.64 -9.56 16.18
CA GLU A 239 -12.87 -10.26 15.77
C GLU A 239 -12.72 -10.95 14.41
N ALA A 240 -11.58 -11.64 14.22
CA ALA A 240 -11.30 -12.33 12.97
C ALA A 240 -12.40 -13.34 12.64
N GLN A 241 -12.82 -13.38 11.39
CA GLN A 241 -13.81 -14.34 10.90
C GLN A 241 -13.12 -15.37 10.01
N PRO A 242 -13.57 -16.64 10.04
CA PRO A 242 -13.03 -17.65 9.15
C PRO A 242 -13.30 -17.23 7.71
N ASN A 243 -12.37 -17.55 6.82
CA ASN A 243 -12.58 -17.51 5.38
C ASN A 243 -13.63 -18.58 5.06
N THR A 244 -14.89 -18.25 5.28
CA THR A 244 -15.99 -19.06 4.79
C THR A 244 -15.90 -19.03 3.27
N SER A 245 -15.96 -20.20 2.65
CA SER A 245 -15.83 -20.40 1.19
C SER A 245 -17.05 -19.86 0.42
N ASN A 246 -17.63 -18.75 0.86
CA ASN A 246 -18.83 -18.14 0.34
C ASN A 246 -18.65 -16.65 0.07
N GLU A 247 -17.45 -16.22 -0.35
CA GLU A 247 -17.33 -15.12 -1.31
C GLU A 247 -16.13 -15.39 -2.21
N GLY A 248 -16.41 -15.54 -3.50
CA GLY A 248 -15.40 -15.54 -4.55
C GLY A 248 -14.81 -14.13 -4.70
N PHE A 249 -13.94 -13.73 -3.79
CA PHE A 249 -13.01 -12.63 -4.01
C PHE A 249 -11.61 -13.19 -4.22
N LYS A 250 -11.13 -13.06 -5.47
CA LYS A 250 -9.72 -13.20 -5.79
C LYS A 250 -8.92 -12.20 -4.93
N PRO A 251 -7.73 -12.56 -4.42
CA PRO A 251 -6.90 -11.65 -3.67
C PRO A 251 -6.55 -10.43 -4.52
N ILE A 252 -6.93 -9.23 -4.04
CA ILE A 252 -6.35 -7.97 -4.48
C ILE A 252 -4.88 -8.02 -4.08
N SER A 253 -4.02 -8.29 -5.05
CA SER A 253 -2.59 -8.08 -4.95
C SER A 253 -2.33 -6.58 -4.88
N ASN A 254 -2.16 -6.06 -3.66
CA ASN A 254 -1.43 -4.81 -3.50
C ASN A 254 0.05 -5.07 -3.88
N PRO A 255 0.69 -4.19 -4.66
CA PRO A 255 2.06 -4.38 -5.12
C PRO A 255 3.02 -4.09 -3.96
N ARG A 256 3.27 -5.09 -3.12
CA ARG A 256 4.49 -5.10 -2.31
C ARG A 256 5.62 -5.63 -3.18
N LYS A 257 6.54 -4.70 -3.45
CA LYS A 257 7.93 -4.93 -3.85
C LYS A 257 8.47 -6.21 -3.20
N ASN A 258 8.55 -7.29 -3.96
CA ASN A 258 9.41 -8.41 -3.63
C ASN A 258 10.80 -8.09 -4.18
N ILE A 259 11.66 -7.60 -3.29
CA ILE A 259 13.05 -7.98 -3.29
C ILE A 259 13.05 -9.40 -2.72
N VAL A 260 13.12 -10.40 -3.59
CA VAL A 260 13.53 -11.75 -3.23
C VAL A 260 14.83 -11.99 -3.95
N SER A 261 15.87 -12.17 -3.15
CA SER A 261 17.14 -12.74 -3.56
C SER A 261 16.90 -14.17 -4.02
N GLU A 262 16.83 -14.38 -5.33
CA GLU A 262 17.13 -15.67 -5.93
C GLU A 262 18.64 -15.78 -6.06
N GLU A 263 19.25 -16.61 -5.22
CA GLU A 263 20.54 -17.23 -5.52
C GLU A 263 20.35 -18.16 -6.72
N SER A 264 20.37 -17.59 -7.92
CA SER A 264 20.81 -18.29 -9.11
C SER A 264 22.21 -17.80 -9.41
N ASN A 265 23.20 -18.66 -9.16
CA ASN A 265 24.55 -18.41 -9.65
C ASN A 265 24.46 -18.33 -11.18
N PRO A 266 24.78 -17.18 -11.81
CA PRO A 266 24.96 -17.17 -13.25
C PRO A 266 26.25 -17.96 -13.50
N GLU A 267 26.10 -19.13 -14.13
CA GLU A 267 27.21 -19.90 -14.66
C GLU A 267 27.94 -18.99 -15.66
N LEU A 268 29.04 -18.37 -15.20
CA LEU A 268 29.87 -17.51 -16.01
C LEU A 268 30.38 -18.33 -17.18
N LEU A 269 29.97 -17.99 -18.40
CA LEU A 269 30.47 -18.62 -19.61
C LEU A 269 32.00 -18.60 -19.59
N THR A 270 32.58 -19.78 -19.80
CA THR A 270 34.03 -19.94 -19.82
C THR A 270 34.61 -19.19 -21.02
N LEU A 271 35.86 -18.71 -20.87
CA LEU A 271 36.57 -17.96 -21.93
C LEU A 271 36.60 -18.72 -23.26
N GLU A 272 36.57 -20.05 -23.20
CA GLU A 272 36.59 -20.95 -24.34
C GLU A 272 35.25 -20.93 -25.12
N GLN A 273 34.12 -20.87 -24.42
CA GLN A 273 32.80 -20.72 -25.03
C GLN A 273 32.63 -19.33 -25.68
N LEU A 274 33.21 -18.29 -25.08
CA LEU A 274 33.23 -16.95 -25.68
C LEU A 274 34.05 -16.93 -26.98
N LYS A 275 35.15 -17.68 -27.02
CA LYS A 275 36.03 -17.78 -28.19
C LYS A 275 35.37 -18.57 -29.34
N GLN A 276 34.59 -19.60 -29.01
CA GLN A 276 33.78 -20.33 -29.98
C GLN A 276 32.68 -19.45 -30.59
N LEU A 277 32.02 -18.59 -29.80
CA LEU A 277 31.03 -17.65 -30.31
C LEU A 277 31.67 -16.59 -31.22
N SER A 278 32.86 -16.08 -30.89
CA SER A 278 33.61 -15.13 -31.75
C SER A 278 33.86 -15.71 -33.14
N SER A 279 34.29 -16.98 -33.22
CA SER A 279 34.58 -17.66 -34.49
C SER A 279 33.38 -17.76 -35.44
N ILE A 280 32.14 -17.74 -34.90
CA ILE A 280 30.92 -17.81 -35.71
C ILE A 280 30.65 -16.48 -36.42
N PHE A 281 31.05 -15.35 -35.82
CA PHE A 281 30.87 -14.03 -36.40
C PHE A 281 31.97 -13.69 -37.42
N ASP A 282 33.20 -14.19 -37.23
CA ASP A 282 34.30 -13.95 -38.16
C ASP A 282 34.16 -14.77 -39.47
N SER A 283 33.46 -15.90 -39.44
CA SER A 283 33.25 -16.77 -40.62
C SER A 283 32.22 -16.24 -41.64
N ASN A 284 31.52 -15.15 -41.32
CA ASN A 284 30.50 -14.55 -42.20
C ASN A 284 31.00 -13.35 -43.01
N TYR A 285 32.31 -13.03 -42.96
CA TYR A 285 32.90 -11.89 -43.66
C TYR A 285 33.78 -12.24 -44.88
N GLU A 286 33.93 -13.51 -45.23
CA GLU A 286 34.55 -13.92 -46.50
C GLU A 286 33.55 -14.66 -47.39
N LYS A 287 32.73 -13.88 -48.13
CA LYS A 287 32.19 -14.24 -49.44
C LYS A 287 31.70 -13.00 -50.18
#